data_AF-A0A7Y4WWL2-F1
#
_entry.id   AF-A0A7Y4WWL2-F1
#
_cell.length_a   1.000
_cell.length_b   1.000
_cell.length_c   1.000
_cell.angle_alpha   90.00
_cell.angle_beta   90.00
_cell.angle_gamma   90.00
#
_symmetry.space_group_name_H-M   'P 1'
#
loop_
_entity.id
_entity.type
_entity.pdbx_description
1 polymer ?
#
loop_
_entity_poly.entity_id
_entity_poly.type
_entity_poly.pdbx_seq_one_letter_code
_entity_poly.pdbx_strand_id
1 'polypeptide(L)'
;MTTVSGVESGLLERGARFLHLADDWRSATGRAVRVAIVDSGIDASHPDLAGRVIESVEARVDNKRIVFDPSESGDSAGHGTACAGIIA
;
A
#
# COMPACT_ATOMS: atom_id res chain seq x y z
N MET A 1 1.18 -15.64 18.12
CA MET A 1 1.50 -14.22 17.86
C MET A 1 2.94 -14.01 18.32
N THR A 2 3.89 -14.12 17.39
CA THR A 2 5.33 -14.10 17.70
C THR A 2 5.88 -12.74 17.30
N THR A 3 6.09 -11.86 18.27
CA THR A 3 6.66 -10.53 18.03
C THR A 3 8.16 -10.62 17.78
N VAL A 4 8.62 -10.20 16.59
CA VAL A 4 10.05 -10.00 16.29
C VAL A 4 10.47 -8.61 16.77
N SER A 5 10.29 -8.35 18.06
CA SER A 5 10.19 -7.01 18.67
C SER A 5 11.45 -6.13 18.58
N GLY A 6 12.61 -6.69 18.22
CA GLY A 6 13.88 -5.97 18.19
C GLY A 6 14.23 -5.29 16.86
N VAL A 7 13.84 -5.87 15.72
CA VAL A 7 14.33 -5.42 14.39
C VAL A 7 13.39 -4.40 13.76
N GLU A 8 12.07 -4.64 13.82
CA GLU A 8 11.04 -3.77 13.22
C GLU A 8 11.01 -2.39 13.88
N SER A 9 11.07 -2.33 15.22
CA SER A 9 11.03 -1.07 15.97
C SER A 9 12.16 -0.11 15.57
N GLY A 10 13.37 -0.63 15.40
CA GLY A 10 14.53 0.18 14.99
C GLY A 10 14.46 0.71 13.55
N LEU A 11 13.75 0.02 12.66
CA LEU A 11 13.52 0.46 11.29
C LEU A 11 12.43 1.53 11.21
N LEU A 12 11.31 1.32 11.92
CA LEU A 12 10.19 2.26 11.96
C LEU A 12 10.60 3.64 12.52
N GLU A 13 11.39 3.68 13.59
CA GLU A 13 11.92 4.95 14.14
C GLU A 13 12.83 5.69 13.16
N ARG A 14 13.63 4.95 12.38
CA ARG A 14 14.49 5.55 11.34
C ARG A 14 13.64 6.12 10.20
N GLY A 15 12.60 5.40 9.78
CA GLY A 15 11.64 5.87 8.78
C GLY A 15 10.90 7.13 9.22
N ALA A 16 10.34 7.13 10.43
CA ALA A 16 9.63 8.29 10.99
C ALA A 16 10.52 9.53 11.09
N ARG A 17 11.77 9.36 11.54
CA ARG A 17 12.77 10.45 11.58
C ARG A 17 13.20 10.93 10.20
N PHE A 18 13.33 10.03 9.21
CA PHE A 18 13.67 10.39 7.83
C PHE A 18 12.53 11.16 7.13
N LEU A 19 11.29 10.77 7.39
CA LEU A 19 10.08 11.42 6.85
C LEU A 19 9.63 12.65 7.65
N HIS A 20 10.33 13.00 8.73
CA HIS A 20 10.00 14.13 9.62
C HIS A 20 8.55 14.06 10.15
N LEU A 21 8.10 12.86 10.54
CA LEU A 21 6.76 12.67 11.10
C LEU A 21 6.64 13.35 12.48
N ALA A 22 5.43 13.81 12.82
CA ALA A 22 5.13 14.37 14.14
C ALA A 22 5.26 13.31 15.25
N ASP A 23 5.57 13.71 16.48
CA ASP A 23 5.85 12.80 17.60
C ASP A 23 4.68 11.85 17.94
N ASP A 24 3.46 12.20 17.57
CA ASP A 24 2.23 11.45 17.77
C ASP A 24 1.87 10.48 16.62
N TRP A 25 2.73 10.33 15.59
CA TRP A 25 2.46 9.52 14.39
C TRP A 25 2.00 8.09 14.68
N ARG A 26 2.43 7.49 15.79
CA ARG A 26 2.02 6.15 16.24
C ARG A 26 0.55 6.04 16.65
N SER A 27 -0.12 7.17 16.88
CA SER A 27 -1.57 7.24 17.12
C SER A 27 -2.38 7.48 15.84
N ALA A 28 -1.72 7.90 14.75
CA ALA A 28 -2.38 8.09 13.46
C ALA A 28 -2.64 6.73 12.80
N THR A 29 -3.91 6.44 12.53
CA THR A 29 -4.35 5.11 12.03
C THR A 29 -4.70 5.08 10.54
N GLY A 30 -4.59 6.22 9.83
CA GLY A 30 -5.03 6.35 8.44
C GLY A 30 -6.54 6.14 8.21
N ARG A 31 -7.36 5.98 9.27
CA ARG A 31 -8.79 5.67 9.15
C ARG A 31 -9.51 6.73 8.32
N ALA A 32 -10.33 6.27 7.37
CA ALA A 32 -11.06 7.07 6.38
C ALA A 32 -10.19 7.81 5.33
N VAL A 33 -8.87 7.66 5.36
CA VAL A 33 -8.01 8.01 4.22
C VAL A 33 -8.07 6.87 3.20
N ARG A 34 -8.14 7.22 1.92
CA ARG A 34 -8.00 6.28 0.79
C ARG A 34 -6.78 6.72 -0.02
N VAL A 35 -5.93 5.77 -0.39
CA VAL A 35 -4.73 5.98 -1.20
C VAL A 35 -4.89 5.18 -2.48
N ALA A 36 -4.74 5.82 -3.64
CA ALA A 36 -4.66 5.14 -4.92
C ALA A 36 -3.18 4.90 -5.25
N ILE A 37 -2.84 3.66 -5.57
CA ILE A 37 -1.49 3.24 -5.95
C ILE A 37 -1.51 2.96 -7.46
N VAL A 38 -0.70 3.69 -8.22
CA VAL A 38 -0.58 3.55 -9.68
C VAL A 38 0.75 2.86 -9.97
N ASP A 39 0.70 1.55 -10.07
CA ASP A 39 1.89 0.68 -10.11
C ASP A 39 1.58 -0.63 -10.89
N SER A 40 2.37 -1.69 -10.68
CA SER A 40 2.25 -3.01 -11.33
C SER A 40 1.00 -3.84 -10.93
N GLY A 41 0.15 -3.29 -10.06
CA GLY A 41 -0.99 -3.93 -9.42
C GLY A 41 -0.74 -4.24 -7.94
N ILE A 42 -1.68 -4.89 -7.25
CA ILE A 42 -1.55 -5.28 -5.84
C ILE A 42 -2.09 -6.71 -5.66
N ASP A 43 -1.33 -7.58 -5.00
CA ASP A 43 -1.87 -8.86 -4.51
C ASP A 43 -2.78 -8.62 -3.28
N ALA A 44 -4.09 -8.50 -3.55
CA ALA A 44 -5.11 -8.36 -2.51
C ALA A 44 -5.27 -9.61 -1.62
N SER A 45 -4.63 -10.74 -1.96
CA SER A 45 -4.61 -11.95 -1.13
C SER A 45 -3.45 -11.97 -0.12
N HIS A 46 -2.50 -11.04 -0.22
CA HIS A 46 -1.38 -10.94 0.71
C HIS A 46 -1.89 -10.75 2.16
N PRO A 47 -1.45 -11.57 3.14
CA PRO A 47 -2.05 -11.58 4.49
C PRO A 47 -2.09 -10.22 5.19
N ASP A 48 -1.04 -9.40 5.03
CA ASP A 48 -0.96 -8.08 5.66
C ASP A 48 -1.86 -7.03 4.99
N LEU A 49 -2.28 -7.26 3.73
CA LEU A 49 -3.17 -6.38 2.96
C LEU A 49 -4.65 -6.84 3.00
N ALA A 50 -4.97 -7.87 3.77
CA ALA A 50 -6.29 -8.47 3.83
C ALA A 50 -7.38 -7.43 4.22
N GLY A 51 -8.30 -7.17 3.30
CA GLY A 51 -9.36 -6.17 3.48
C GLY A 51 -8.92 -4.71 3.39
N ARG A 52 -7.68 -4.43 2.94
CA ARG A 52 -7.17 -3.08 2.65
C ARG A 52 -7.45 -2.64 1.21
N VAL A 53 -7.31 -3.56 0.26
CA VAL A 53 -7.63 -3.32 -1.15
C VAL A 53 -9.15 -3.35 -1.33
N ILE A 54 -9.74 -2.21 -1.69
CA ILE A 54 -11.20 -2.04 -1.87
C ILE A 54 -11.65 -1.93 -3.32
N GLU A 55 -10.71 -1.65 -4.24
CA GLU A 55 -10.93 -1.45 -5.67
C GLU A 55 -9.61 -1.70 -6.41
N SER A 56 -9.69 -2.25 -7.62
CA SER A 56 -8.54 -2.50 -8.50
C SER A 56 -8.99 -2.23 -9.95
N VAL A 57 -8.19 -1.46 -10.68
CA VAL A 57 -8.48 -1.05 -12.07
C VAL A 57 -7.23 -1.04 -12.93
N GLU A 58 -7.39 -1.37 -14.21
CA GLU A 58 -6.36 -1.21 -15.24
C GLU A 58 -6.67 0.00 -16.12
N ALA A 59 -5.64 0.82 -16.37
CA ALA A 59 -5.72 1.96 -17.26
C ALA A 59 -5.42 1.53 -18.70
N ARG A 60 -6.39 1.68 -19.62
CA ARG A 60 -6.17 1.48 -21.06
C ARG A 60 -6.43 2.76 -21.85
N VAL A 61 -5.82 2.84 -23.03
CA VAL A 61 -6.08 3.93 -23.98
C VAL A 61 -7.23 3.54 -24.91
N ASP A 62 -8.29 4.35 -24.90
CA ASP A 62 -9.45 4.22 -25.79
C ASP A 62 -9.68 5.55 -26.52
N ASN A 63 -9.59 5.55 -27.86
CA ASN A 63 -9.84 6.74 -28.69
C ASN A 63 -9.16 8.04 -28.19
N LYS A 64 -7.88 7.95 -27.80
CA LYS A 64 -7.05 9.05 -27.22
C LYS A 64 -7.50 9.53 -25.82
N ARG A 65 -8.28 8.74 -25.09
CA ARG A 65 -8.61 8.96 -23.67
C ARG A 65 -8.07 7.80 -22.83
N ILE A 66 -7.81 8.06 -21.55
CA ILE A 66 -7.61 7.00 -20.57
C ILE A 66 -8.98 6.57 -20.05
N VAL A 67 -9.23 5.27 -20.03
CA VAL A 67 -10.37 4.66 -19.35
C VAL A 67 -9.84 3.62 -18.37
N PHE A 68 -10.59 3.41 -17.29
CA PHE A 68 -10.26 2.49 -16.21
C PHE A 68 -11.31 1.39 -16.20
N ASP A 69 -10.88 0.16 -16.43
CA ASP A 69 -11.73 -1.03 -16.33
C ASP A 69 -11.37 -1.81 -15.05
N PRO A 70 -12.33 -2.46 -14.37
CA PRO A 70 -12.03 -3.30 -13.20
C PRO A 70 -11.01 -4.39 -13.52
N SER A 71 -10.04 -4.62 -12.63
CA SER A 71 -8.98 -5.61 -12.82
C SER A 71 -8.91 -6.63 -11.68
N GLU A 72 -8.85 -7.90 -12.07
CA GLU A 72 -8.57 -9.06 -11.20
C GLU A 72 -7.13 -9.59 -11.41
N SER A 73 -6.29 -8.92 -12.21
CA SER A 73 -4.96 -9.40 -12.62
C SER A 73 -3.93 -9.51 -11.49
N GLY A 74 -4.21 -8.90 -10.33
CA GLY A 74 -3.29 -8.84 -9.19
C GLY A 74 -2.06 -7.96 -9.47
N ASP A 75 -0.94 -8.30 -8.86
CA ASP A 75 0.35 -7.62 -9.09
C ASP A 75 1.23 -8.41 -10.07
N SER A 76 1.58 -7.77 -11.18
CA SER A 76 2.39 -8.34 -12.26
C SER A 76 3.91 -8.34 -12.00
N ALA A 77 4.41 -7.60 -11.01
CA ALA A 77 5.85 -7.44 -10.75
C ALA A 77 6.26 -7.52 -9.26
N GLY A 78 5.31 -7.47 -8.32
CA GLY A 78 5.55 -7.44 -6.88
C GLY A 78 5.86 -6.04 -6.32
N HIS A 79 6.10 -5.05 -7.18
CA HIS A 79 6.47 -3.69 -6.77
C HIS A 79 5.29 -2.95 -6.13
N GLY A 80 4.12 -2.97 -6.77
CA GLY A 80 2.92 -2.34 -6.22
C GLY A 80 2.45 -2.96 -4.89
N THR A 81 2.61 -4.28 -4.71
CA THR A 81 2.35 -4.95 -3.43
C THR A 81 3.34 -4.52 -2.35
N ALA A 82 4.63 -4.38 -2.68
CA ALA A 82 5.64 -3.86 -1.75
C ALA A 82 5.36 -2.40 -1.37
N CYS A 83 4.94 -1.56 -2.33
CA CYS A 83 4.48 -0.20 -2.04
C CYS A 83 3.23 -0.18 -1.15
N ALA A 84 2.25 -1.05 -1.40
CA ALA A 84 1.04 -1.16 -0.59
C ALA A 84 1.35 -1.52 0.87
N GLY A 85 2.26 -2.49 1.11
CA GLY A 85 2.67 -2.88 2.46
C GLY A 85 3.46 -1.82 3.24
N ILE A 86 4.01 -0.81 2.56
CA ILE A 86 4.59 0.39 3.21
C ILE A 86 3.49 1.39 3.62
N ILE A 87 2.32 1.34 2.97
CA ILE A 87 1.25 2.35 3.08
C ILE A 87 0.16 2.00 4.11
N ALA A 88 -0.34 0.75 4.20
CA ALA A 88 -1.57 0.43 4.97
C ALA A 88 -1.74 -1.03 5.47
#